data_AF-S7R690-F1
#
_entry.id   AF-S7R690-F1
#
_cell.length_a   1.000
_cell.length_b   1.000
_cell.length_c   1.000
_cell.angle_alpha   90.00
_cell.angle_beta   90.00
_cell.angle_gamma   90.00
#
_symmetry.space_group_name_H-M   'P 1'
#
loop_
_entity.id
_entity.type
_entity.pdbx_description
1 polymer ?
#
loop_
_entity_poly.entity_id
_entity_poly.type
_entity_poly.pdbx_seq_one_letter_code
_entity_poly.pdbx_strand_id
1 'polypeptide(L)'
;HRCILDSVGIPLSRFTCTREALEAIYDSLLGHEHISKKDILHRDISVNNIMISAYPEVEKCKGFLIDVEYATVIGEPGSEGHLREITGTTQFLSTARLRQGEQLLVHETWHDLESFFWSTTYLFIHHRPHT
;
A
#
# COMPACT_ATOMS: atom_id res chain seq x y z
N HIS A 1 -6.31 -15.41 6.60
CA HIS A 1 -6.83 -14.94 7.91
C HIS A 1 -7.73 -13.73 7.65
N ARG A 2 -8.78 -13.45 8.44
CA ARG A 2 -9.60 -12.23 8.28
C ARG A 2 -9.24 -11.26 9.39
N CYS A 3 -8.57 -10.15 9.06
CA CYS A 3 -8.34 -9.06 10.00
C CYS A 3 -9.59 -8.17 10.02
N ILE A 4 -10.09 -7.83 11.21
CA ILE A 4 -11.15 -6.83 11.38
C ILE A 4 -10.43 -5.57 11.86
N LEU A 5 -10.47 -4.51 11.05
CA LEU A 5 -10.00 -3.19 11.44
C LEU A 5 -11.18 -2.43 12.05
N ASP A 6 -10.92 -1.67 13.13
CA ASP A 6 -11.92 -0.78 13.72
C ASP A 6 -12.27 0.39 12.78
N SER A 7 -11.38 0.70 11.83
CA SER A 7 -11.58 1.73 10.81
C SER A 7 -12.56 1.30 9.73
N VAL A 8 -13.46 2.21 9.35
CA VAL A 8 -14.42 1.99 8.26
C VAL A 8 -13.94 2.71 7.02
N GLY A 9 -13.56 1.93 6.01
CA GLY A 9 -13.00 2.45 4.77
C GLY A 9 -13.99 2.47 3.61
N ILE A 10 -13.85 3.45 2.74
CA ILE A 10 -14.42 3.50 1.39
C ILE A 10 -13.29 3.14 0.40
N PRO A 11 -13.49 2.20 -0.54
CA PRO A 11 -12.48 1.90 -1.56
C PRO A 11 -12.00 3.15 -2.30
N LEU A 12 -10.69 3.29 -2.48
CA LEU A 12 -10.11 4.47 -3.13
C LEU A 12 -10.72 4.75 -4.50
N SER A 13 -11.11 3.73 -5.25
CA SER A 13 -11.77 3.85 -6.56
C SER A 13 -13.10 4.63 -6.55
N ARG A 14 -13.71 4.83 -5.37
CA ARG A 14 -14.99 5.53 -5.19
C ARG A 14 -14.82 7.00 -4.80
N PHE A 15 -13.62 7.57 -4.93
CA PHE A 15 -13.38 8.97 -4.66
C PHE A 15 -14.33 9.88 -5.47
N THR A 16 -14.74 10.97 -4.85
CA THR A 16 -15.67 11.97 -5.41
C THR A 16 -14.93 13.10 -6.11
N CYS A 17 -13.68 13.37 -5.71
CA CYS A 17 -12.81 14.34 -6.38
C CYS A 17 -11.34 13.97 -6.23
N THR A 18 -10.50 14.45 -7.16
CA THR A 18 -9.04 14.21 -7.16
C THR A 18 -8.38 14.59 -5.82
N ARG A 19 -8.84 15.66 -5.17
CA ARG A 19 -8.32 16.08 -3.86
C ARG A 19 -8.53 15.00 -2.80
N GLU A 20 -9.71 14.41 -2.72
CA GLU A 20 -10.03 13.35 -1.75
C GLU A 20 -9.13 12.12 -1.97
N ALA A 21 -8.94 11.71 -3.23
CA ALA A 21 -8.05 10.61 -3.55
C ALA A 21 -6.60 10.89 -3.12
N LEU A 22 -6.08 12.09 -3.44
CA LEU A 22 -4.72 12.47 -3.09
C LEU A 22 -4.51 12.61 -1.57
N GLU A 23 -5.50 13.13 -0.86
CA GLU A 23 -5.47 13.22 0.61
C GLU A 23 -5.45 11.83 1.26
N ALA A 24 -6.26 10.89 0.77
CA ALA A 24 -6.27 9.52 1.26
C ALA A 24 -4.95 8.78 0.97
N ILE A 25 -4.38 8.96 -0.24
CA ILE A 25 -3.08 8.40 -0.60
C ILE A 25 -1.98 9.00 0.29
N TYR A 26 -2.00 10.31 0.50
CA TYR A 26 -1.00 11.00 1.31
C TYR A 26 -1.03 10.54 2.77
N ASP A 27 -2.20 10.45 3.40
CA ASP A 27 -2.31 9.97 4.77
C ASP A 27 -1.93 8.49 4.90
N SER A 28 -2.24 7.67 3.88
CA SER A 28 -1.79 6.27 3.82
C SER A 28 -0.27 6.15 3.71
N LEU A 29 0.37 7.06 2.99
CA LEU A 29 1.83 7.16 2.89
C LEU A 29 2.46 7.56 4.25
N LEU A 30 1.84 8.48 4.99
CA LEU A 30 2.29 8.82 6.35
C LEU A 30 2.14 7.63 7.31
N GLY A 31 1.05 6.87 7.19
CA GLY A 31 0.86 5.62 7.92
C GLY A 31 1.93 4.58 7.58
N HIS A 32 2.25 4.43 6.29
CA HIS A 32 3.34 3.57 5.79
C HIS A 32 4.71 3.98 6.35
N GLU A 33 4.99 5.28 6.38
CA GLU A 33 6.24 5.80 6.96
C GLU A 33 6.33 5.44 8.46
N HIS A 34 5.21 5.52 9.19
CA HIS A 34 5.18 5.20 10.61
C HIS A 34 5.41 3.72 10.90
N ILE A 35 4.89 2.80 10.08
CA ILE A 35 5.18 1.36 10.21
C ILE A 35 6.60 1.01 9.75
N SER A 36 7.10 1.68 8.71
CA SER A 36 8.47 1.49 8.21
C SER A 36 9.52 1.88 9.25
N LYS A 37 9.26 2.95 10.03
CA LYS A 37 10.11 3.35 11.18
C LYS A 37 10.14 2.33 12.32
N LYS A 38 9.23 1.35 12.30
CA LYS A 38 9.20 0.22 13.24
C LYS A 38 9.70 -1.07 12.60
N ASP A 39 10.44 -0.95 11.49
CA ASP A 39 10.98 -2.07 10.73
C ASP A 39 9.92 -3.00 10.14
N ILE A 40 8.71 -2.49 9.86
CA ILE A 40 7.62 -3.26 9.25
C ILE A 40 7.43 -2.82 7.79
N LEU A 41 7.54 -3.78 6.87
CA LEU A 41 7.24 -3.60 5.44
C LEU A 41 5.84 -4.08 5.13
N HIS A 42 5.09 -3.35 4.30
CA HIS A 42 3.72 -3.75 3.91
C HIS A 42 3.74 -4.80 2.81
N ARG A 43 4.57 -4.60 1.79
CA ARG A 43 4.82 -5.50 0.64
C ARG A 43 3.63 -5.76 -0.30
N ASP A 44 2.48 -5.17 -0.04
CA ASP A 44 1.33 -5.17 -0.96
C ASP A 44 0.60 -3.82 -0.99
N ILE A 45 1.32 -2.77 -1.40
CA ILE A 45 0.69 -1.47 -1.66
C ILE A 45 0.00 -1.52 -3.02
N SER A 46 -1.31 -1.26 -3.03
CA SER A 46 -2.15 -1.26 -4.23
C SER A 46 -3.33 -0.30 -4.08
N VAL A 47 -3.99 0.05 -5.18
CA VAL A 47 -5.25 0.84 -5.14
C VAL A 47 -6.36 0.14 -4.33
N ASN A 48 -6.31 -1.18 -4.22
CA ASN A 48 -7.30 -1.96 -3.46
C ASN A 48 -7.01 -1.96 -1.96
N ASN A 49 -5.76 -1.70 -1.57
CA ASN A 49 -5.32 -1.72 -0.18
C ASN A 49 -5.20 -0.31 0.42
N ILE A 50 -5.44 0.73 -0.38
CA ILE A 50 -5.59 2.11 0.11
C ILE A 50 -7.08 2.40 0.25
N MET A 51 -7.50 2.86 1.43
CA MET A 51 -8.88 3.20 1.74
C MET A 51 -9.01 4.70 2.03
N ILE A 52 -10.15 5.28 1.64
CA ILE A 52 -10.60 6.59 2.10
C ILE A 52 -11.29 6.38 3.45
N SER A 53 -10.99 7.22 4.44
CA SER A 53 -11.68 7.19 5.73
C SER A 53 -13.15 7.58 5.59
N ALA A 54 -14.07 6.75 6.08
CA ALA A 54 -15.47 7.13 6.18
C ALA A 54 -15.73 8.12 7.34
N TYR A 55 -14.82 8.17 8.32
CA TYR A 55 -14.95 8.97 9.54
C TYR A 55 -13.60 9.66 9.88
N PRO A 56 -13.12 10.59 9.04
CA PRO A 56 -11.77 11.13 9.15
C PRO A 56 -11.52 11.90 10.46
N GLU A 57 -12.56 12.48 11.06
CA GLU A 57 -12.46 13.17 12.36
C GLU A 57 -12.25 12.19 13.53
N VAL A 58 -12.80 10.97 13.42
CA VAL A 58 -12.69 9.92 14.45
C VAL A 58 -11.35 9.19 14.28
N GLU A 59 -11.02 8.82 13.05
CA GLU A 59 -9.81 8.08 12.70
C GLU A 59 -8.56 8.97 12.69
N LYS A 60 -8.75 10.31 12.63
CA LYS A 60 -7.71 11.34 12.54
C LYS A 60 -6.81 11.20 11.31
N CYS A 61 -7.34 10.59 10.25
CA CYS A 61 -6.72 10.48 8.94
C CYS A 61 -7.82 10.44 7.86
N LYS A 62 -7.46 10.84 6.64
CA LYS A 62 -8.34 10.83 5.47
C LYS A 62 -8.18 9.56 4.64
N GLY A 63 -7.13 8.79 4.89
CA GLY A 63 -6.95 7.47 4.31
C GLY A 63 -5.98 6.62 5.12
N PHE A 64 -6.05 5.32 4.88
CA PHE A 64 -5.24 4.33 5.58
C PHE A 64 -5.03 3.09 4.70
N LEU A 65 -3.98 2.34 5.04
CA LEU A 65 -3.70 1.04 4.44
C LEU A 65 -4.48 -0.08 5.14
N ILE A 66 -4.94 -1.04 4.34
CA ILE A 66 -5.49 -2.30 4.81
C ILE A 66 -4.63 -3.46 4.28
N ASP A 67 -4.98 -4.67 4.70
CA ASP A 67 -4.40 -5.90 4.17
C ASP A 67 -2.88 -6.06 4.43
N VAL A 68 -2.57 -6.17 5.72
CA VAL A 68 -1.21 -6.42 6.22
C VAL A 68 -0.83 -7.90 6.21
N GLU A 69 -1.51 -8.74 5.43
CA GLU A 69 -1.25 -10.20 5.43
C GLU A 69 0.15 -10.55 4.90
N TYR A 70 0.69 -9.72 4.03
CA TYR A 70 2.05 -9.82 3.55
C TYR A 70 3.04 -9.02 4.39
N ALA A 71 2.62 -8.33 5.45
CA ALA A 71 3.54 -7.51 6.21
C ALA A 71 4.67 -8.34 6.84
N THR A 72 5.87 -7.79 6.91
CA THR A 72 7.04 -8.50 7.46
C THR A 72 7.86 -7.56 8.32
N VAL A 73 8.23 -8.02 9.52
CA VAL A 73 9.15 -7.33 10.42
C VAL A 73 10.58 -7.67 10.01
N ILE A 74 11.38 -6.66 9.70
CA ILE A 74 12.79 -6.82 9.32
C ILE A 74 13.57 -7.31 10.54
N GLY A 75 14.37 -8.36 10.35
CA GLY A 75 15.24 -8.92 11.39
C GLY A 75 14.59 -10.01 12.25
N GLU A 76 13.28 -10.31 12.09
CA GLU A 76 12.67 -11.46 12.74
C GLU A 76 13.12 -12.80 12.12
N PRO A 77 13.17 -13.90 12.89
CA PRO A 77 13.49 -15.22 12.36
C PRO A 77 12.56 -15.61 11.20
N GLY A 78 13.13 -15.95 10.05
CA GLY A 78 12.37 -16.30 8.84
C GLY A 78 12.01 -15.12 7.92
N SER A 79 12.24 -13.87 8.36
CA SER A 79 11.96 -12.67 7.55
C SER A 79 12.71 -12.66 6.21
N GLU A 80 13.95 -13.12 6.16
CA GLU A 80 14.74 -13.17 4.92
C GLU A 80 14.06 -13.94 3.78
N GLY A 81 13.38 -15.04 4.09
CA GLY A 81 12.64 -15.83 3.11
C GLY A 81 11.46 -15.06 2.56
N HIS A 82 10.67 -14.46 3.47
CA HIS A 82 9.55 -13.60 3.11
C HIS A 82 10.02 -12.42 2.26
N LEU A 83 11.03 -11.68 2.66
CA LEU A 83 11.50 -10.50 1.93
C LEU A 83 12.00 -10.80 0.50
N ARG A 84 12.39 -12.03 0.19
CA ARG A 84 12.77 -12.44 -1.17
C ARG A 84 11.56 -12.87 -2.01
N GLU A 85 10.49 -13.34 -1.37
CA GLU A 85 9.23 -13.72 -2.01
C GLU A 85 8.64 -12.53 -2.79
N ILE A 86 8.20 -12.79 -4.02
CA ILE A 86 7.42 -11.81 -4.78
C ILE A 86 5.97 -11.94 -4.31
N THR A 87 5.52 -10.98 -3.52
CA THR A 87 4.15 -10.89 -3.01
C THR A 87 3.43 -9.69 -3.60
N GLY A 88 2.12 -9.65 -3.40
CA GLY A 88 1.28 -8.53 -3.78
C GLY A 88 0.91 -8.47 -5.27
N THR A 89 0.32 -7.35 -5.66
CA THR A 89 -0.28 -7.19 -6.99
C THR A 89 0.77 -6.79 -8.04
N THR A 90 1.01 -7.66 -9.03
CA THR A 90 2.07 -7.51 -10.06
C THR A 90 2.10 -6.18 -10.80
N GLN A 91 0.95 -5.51 -10.99
CA GLN A 91 0.85 -4.22 -11.67
C GLN A 91 1.38 -3.04 -10.84
N PHE A 92 1.49 -3.22 -9.53
CA PHE A 92 1.98 -2.21 -8.59
C PHE A 92 3.35 -2.57 -8.03
N LEU A 93 3.87 -3.76 -8.32
CA LEU A 93 5.17 -4.21 -7.84
C LEU A 93 6.29 -3.35 -8.42
N SER A 94 7.28 -3.02 -7.58
CA SER A 94 8.49 -2.33 -8.01
C SER A 94 9.15 -3.01 -9.23
N THR A 95 9.62 -2.19 -10.15
CA THR A 95 10.33 -2.64 -11.35
C THR A 95 11.61 -3.43 -11.04
N ALA A 96 12.30 -3.11 -9.94
CA ALA A 96 13.48 -3.85 -9.51
C ALA A 96 13.15 -5.29 -9.10
N ARG A 97 11.92 -5.54 -8.66
CA ARG A 97 11.43 -6.86 -8.22
C ARG A 97 10.93 -7.71 -9.39
N LEU A 98 10.67 -7.11 -10.56
CA LEU A 98 10.22 -7.80 -11.79
C LEU A 98 11.35 -8.33 -12.68
N ARG A 99 12.60 -7.90 -12.46
CA ARG A 99 13.75 -8.33 -13.29
C ARG A 99 14.13 -9.77 -12.95
N GLN A 100 13.73 -10.72 -13.78
CA GLN A 100 14.20 -12.11 -13.71
C GLN A 100 15.68 -12.18 -14.08
N GLY A 101 16.52 -12.76 -13.22
CA GLY A 101 17.89 -13.18 -13.56
C GLY A 101 18.96 -12.81 -12.53
N GLU A 102 18.73 -11.78 -11.72
CA GLU A 102 19.56 -11.46 -10.57
C GLU A 102 18.85 -11.94 -9.30
N GLN A 103 19.62 -12.32 -8.28
CA GLN A 103 19.08 -12.76 -6.98
C GLN A 103 17.89 -11.89 -6.58
N LEU A 104 16.74 -12.51 -6.31
CA LEU A 104 15.52 -11.81 -5.93
C LEU A 104 15.86 -10.76 -4.85
N LEU A 105 15.81 -9.49 -5.24
CA LEU A 105 16.22 -8.39 -4.38
C LEU A 105 15.36 -8.42 -3.13
N VAL A 106 15.98 -8.24 -1.98
CA VAL A 106 15.27 -8.18 -0.70
C VAL A 106 14.28 -7.01 -0.77
N HIS A 107 13.01 -7.24 -0.39
CA HIS A 107 12.02 -6.16 -0.32
C HIS A 107 12.48 -5.14 0.71
N GLU A 108 12.30 -3.86 0.39
CA GLU A 108 12.83 -2.71 1.13
C GLU A 108 11.76 -1.62 1.10
N THR A 109 11.83 -0.66 2.02
CA THR A 109 10.83 0.40 2.15
C THR A 109 10.59 1.17 0.86
N TRP A 110 11.65 1.44 0.08
CA TRP A 110 11.50 2.18 -1.18
C TRP A 110 10.74 1.40 -2.26
N HIS A 111 10.70 0.06 -2.19
CA HIS A 111 9.88 -0.75 -3.08
C HIS A 111 8.39 -0.48 -2.82
N ASP A 112 7.97 -0.33 -1.56
CA ASP A 112 6.60 0.09 -1.22
C ASP A 112 6.30 1.53 -1.70
N LEU A 113 7.30 2.44 -1.61
CA LEU A 113 7.16 3.81 -2.13
C LEU A 113 6.98 3.84 -3.66
N GLU A 114 7.68 2.96 -4.40
CA GLU A 114 7.48 2.81 -5.84
C GLU A 114 6.06 2.28 -6.14
N SER A 115 5.55 1.35 -5.32
CA SER A 115 4.18 0.85 -5.44
C SER A 115 3.12 1.93 -5.21
N PHE A 116 3.37 2.91 -4.32
CA PHE A 116 2.50 4.09 -4.18
C PHE A 116 2.44 4.92 -5.47
N PHE A 117 3.59 5.10 -6.14
CA PHE A 117 3.65 5.82 -7.42
C PHE A 117 2.84 5.09 -8.50
N TRP A 118 3.02 3.77 -8.64
CA TRP A 118 2.27 2.97 -9.61
C TRP A 118 0.78 2.93 -9.31
N SER A 119 0.40 2.79 -8.04
CA SER A 119 -1.00 2.83 -7.60
C SER A 119 -1.67 4.16 -7.93
N THR A 120 -0.99 5.28 -7.66
CA THR A 120 -1.49 6.63 -7.96
C THR A 120 -1.66 6.83 -9.46
N THR A 121 -0.66 6.42 -10.25
CA THR A 121 -0.67 6.51 -11.71
C THR A 121 -1.81 5.68 -12.30
N TYR A 122 -1.96 4.43 -11.86
CA TYR A 122 -3.04 3.55 -12.28
C TYR A 122 -4.41 4.14 -11.94
N LEU A 123 -4.61 4.64 -10.71
CA LEU A 123 -5.87 5.24 -10.30
C LEU A 123 -6.29 6.35 -11.26
N PHE A 124 -5.40 7.28 -11.58
CA PHE A 124 -5.74 8.42 -12.43
C PHE A 124 -5.84 8.11 -13.92
N ILE A 125 -5.07 7.14 -14.43
CA ILE A 125 -5.18 6.69 -15.83
C ILE A 125 -6.49 5.93 -16.05
N HIS A 126 -6.88 5.09 -15.09
CA HIS A 126 -8.05 4.21 -15.23
C HIS A 126 -9.34 4.82 -14.67
N HIS A 127 -9.28 5.98 -14.00
CA HIS A 127 -10.48 6.66 -13.54
C HIS A 127 -11.31 7.13 -14.75
N ARG A 128 -12.50 6.57 -14.88
CA ARG A 128 -13.53 7.05 -15.81
C ARG A 128 -14.59 7.76 -14.98
N PRO A 129 -14.77 9.09 -15.15
CA PRO A 129 -15.89 9.77 -14.54
C PRO A 129 -17.17 9.06 -14.97
N HIS A 130 -17.95 8.56 -14.03
CA HIS A 130 -19.31 8.10 -14.32
C HIS A 130 -20.09 9.31 -14.83
N THR A 131 -20.30 9.36 -16.14
CA THR A 131 -21.09 10.38 -16.84
C THR A 131 -22.55 9.96 -16.86
#